data_AF-A0A8J4U9K4-F1
#
_entry.id   AF-A0A8J4U9K4-F1
#
_cell.length_a   1.000
_cell.length_b   1.000
_cell.length_c   1.000
_cell.angle_alpha   90.00
_cell.angle_beta   90.00
_cell.angle_gamma   90.00
#
_symmetry.space_group_name_H-M   'P 1'
#
loop_
_entity.id
_entity.type
_entity.pdbx_description
1 polymer ?
#
loop_
_entity_poly.entity_id
_entity_poly.type
_entity_poly.pdbx_seq_one_letter_code
_entity_poly.pdbx_strand_id
1 'polypeptide(L)'
;MFAVVSYGAFTAVGSIIAQIRSAREALYGRLLSGAESSDVITDVGIDASLLKHSGKKSAAELENSIIQVLKDKCRKIPGYVERLGTALAAFETVPNAVGLGAVAVCIGLELIIGDQDEDGESKDRTMDMMRRVFAEEKASGARDSMDEYLKRLGMYLHQPTRALEETGRLEKQLSEQLTRLKNSMLHDDQMSSRSLKHWTNGAAFHLQMLIHAARLKTQSSTEHQEELQVHVASIESVLNLYQFDLEELLKQYKTYKTSTISLSHPDPWLVVASISPPVSLILQHLWIVKDKELNRETGSIYDPLLMTINSDYFVDYMFENWALLKNLKSYFSNLKENLEALILQNDEFNLQKVLPVSDEQGA
;
A
#
# COMPACT_ATOMS: atom_id res chain seq x y z
N MET A 1 6.51 -17.44 64.58
CA MET A 1 7.68 -17.01 63.77
C MET A 1 7.76 -17.86 62.48
N PHE A 2 6.76 -17.76 61.59
CA PHE A 2 6.71 -18.50 60.31
C PHE A 2 5.88 -17.71 59.28
N ALA A 3 6.30 -16.49 58.95
CA ALA A 3 5.56 -15.65 57.98
C ALA A 3 6.43 -14.75 57.09
N VAL A 4 7.76 -14.90 57.07
CA VAL A 4 8.65 -13.97 56.34
C VAL A 4 9.39 -14.61 55.16
N VAL A 5 9.38 -15.95 55.01
CA VAL A 5 10.14 -16.64 53.94
C VAL A 5 9.37 -16.73 52.60
N SER A 6 8.05 -16.47 52.59
CA SER A 6 7.23 -16.62 51.38
C SER A 6 7.38 -15.45 50.39
N TYR A 7 7.49 -14.20 50.86
CA TYR A 7 7.45 -13.01 49.98
C TYR A 7 8.67 -12.86 49.03
N GLY A 8 9.85 -13.35 49.43
CA GLY A 8 11.07 -13.26 48.61
C GLY A 8 11.12 -14.25 47.45
N ALA A 9 10.53 -15.44 47.60
CA ALA A 9 10.50 -16.45 46.54
C ALA A 9 9.49 -16.09 45.43
N PHE A 10 8.34 -15.52 45.79
CA PHE A 10 7.33 -15.07 44.83
C PHE A 10 7.81 -13.90 43.96
N THR A 11 8.60 -12.98 44.53
CA THR A 11 9.16 -11.84 43.79
C THR A 11 10.27 -12.26 42.81
N ALA A 12 11.13 -13.22 43.20
CA ALA A 12 12.16 -13.77 42.32
C ALA A 12 11.57 -14.56 41.13
N VAL A 13 10.55 -15.39 41.36
CA VAL A 13 9.88 -16.15 40.29
C VAL A 13 9.16 -15.21 39.31
N GLY A 14 8.49 -14.17 39.80
CA GLY A 14 7.85 -13.16 38.96
C GLY A 14 8.86 -12.42 38.07
N SER A 15 10.03 -12.08 38.60
CA SER A 15 11.11 -11.43 37.86
C SER A 15 11.66 -12.33 36.74
N ILE A 16 11.87 -13.62 37.01
CA ILE A 16 12.35 -14.59 36.01
C ILE A 16 11.32 -14.79 34.88
N ILE A 17 10.04 -14.92 35.22
CA ILE A 17 8.97 -15.05 34.22
C ILE A 17 8.90 -13.82 33.30
N ALA A 18 9.05 -12.62 33.88
CA ALA A 18 9.08 -11.39 33.10
C ALA A 18 10.30 -11.33 32.17
N GLN A 19 11.48 -11.74 32.64
CA GLN A 19 12.69 -11.82 31.83
C GLN A 19 12.56 -12.81 30.67
N ILE A 20 12.02 -14.01 30.92
CA ILE A 20 11.77 -15.02 29.88
C ILE A 20 10.79 -14.50 28.84
N ARG A 21 9.71 -13.83 29.27
CA ARG A 21 8.74 -13.23 28.35
C ARG A 21 9.39 -12.16 27.46
N SER A 22 10.13 -11.24 28.06
CA SER A 22 10.83 -10.17 27.36
C SER A 22 11.87 -10.72 26.36
N ALA A 23 12.63 -11.74 26.76
CA ALA A 23 13.56 -12.43 25.88
C ALA A 23 12.88 -13.07 24.67
N ARG A 24 11.72 -13.71 24.89
CA ARG A 24 10.93 -14.33 23.83
C ARG A 24 10.38 -13.29 22.85
N GLU A 25 9.84 -12.20 23.35
CA GLU A 25 9.37 -11.08 22.52
C GLU A 25 10.51 -10.47 21.70
N ALA A 26 11.70 -10.32 22.30
CA ALA A 26 12.88 -9.86 21.58
C ALA A 26 13.30 -10.83 20.46
N LEU A 27 13.20 -12.15 20.68
CA LEU A 27 13.45 -13.15 19.65
C LEU A 27 12.40 -13.08 18.52
N TYR A 28 11.11 -12.99 18.84
CA TYR A 28 10.06 -12.80 17.84
C TYR A 28 10.22 -11.50 17.04
N GLY A 29 10.65 -10.42 17.70
CA GLY A 29 11.01 -9.17 17.02
C GLY A 29 12.12 -9.36 16.00
N ARG A 30 13.20 -10.07 16.35
CA ARG A 30 14.27 -10.40 15.39
C ARG A 30 13.78 -11.28 14.24
N LEU A 31 12.94 -12.28 14.53
CA LEU A 31 12.34 -13.15 13.52
C LEU A 31 11.48 -12.37 12.54
N LEU A 32 10.67 -11.43 13.03
CA LEU A 32 9.84 -10.56 12.20
C LEU A 32 10.71 -9.67 11.31
N SER A 33 11.69 -8.96 11.86
CA SER A 33 12.59 -8.12 11.06
C SER A 33 13.40 -8.91 10.04
N GLY A 34 13.81 -10.14 10.38
CA GLY A 34 14.46 -11.05 9.43
C GLY A 34 13.53 -11.48 8.29
N ALA A 35 12.26 -11.75 8.60
CA ALA A 35 11.24 -12.12 7.62
C ALA A 35 10.84 -10.95 6.71
N GLU A 36 10.78 -9.73 7.23
CA GLU A 36 10.56 -8.51 6.45
C GLU A 36 11.74 -8.23 5.50
N SER A 37 12.98 -8.30 5.99
CA SER A 37 14.17 -8.04 5.16
C SER A 37 14.49 -9.11 4.13
N SER A 38 13.95 -10.32 4.30
CA SER A 38 14.12 -11.44 3.36
C SER A 38 12.90 -11.63 2.44
N ASP A 39 11.93 -10.71 2.46
CA ASP A 39 10.67 -10.78 1.71
C ASP A 39 9.93 -12.13 1.90
N VAL A 40 10.02 -12.71 3.11
CA VAL A 40 9.29 -13.94 3.49
C VAL A 40 7.86 -13.60 3.88
N ILE A 41 7.61 -12.37 4.30
CA ILE A 41 6.27 -11.85 4.53
C ILE A 41 5.98 -10.85 3.41
N THR A 42 4.92 -11.10 2.64
CA THR A 42 4.55 -10.25 1.50
C THR A 42 3.87 -8.97 1.96
N ASP A 43 4.13 -7.89 1.24
CA ASP A 43 3.40 -6.63 1.36
C ASP A 43 1.93 -6.79 0.91
N VAL A 44 1.01 -6.78 1.87
CA VAL A 44 -0.46 -6.77 1.67
C VAL A 44 -1.08 -5.37 1.83
N GLY A 45 -0.23 -4.35 1.94
CA GLY A 45 -0.63 -2.97 2.14
C GLY A 45 -1.16 -2.33 0.87
N ILE A 46 -1.57 -1.07 1.01
CA ILE A 46 -1.94 -0.22 -0.11
C ILE A 46 -0.67 0.24 -0.80
N ASP A 47 -0.64 0.16 -2.12
CA ASP A 47 0.51 0.53 -2.93
C ASP A 47 0.88 2.00 -2.70
N ALA A 48 2.19 2.25 -2.59
CA ALA A 48 2.74 3.57 -2.31
C ALA A 48 2.30 4.62 -3.35
N SER A 49 2.08 4.22 -4.61
CA SER A 49 1.65 5.12 -5.68
C SER A 49 0.22 5.61 -5.45
N LEU A 50 -0.67 4.73 -4.96
CA LEU A 50 -2.03 5.12 -4.61
C LEU A 50 -2.04 6.00 -3.35
N LEU A 51 -1.24 5.65 -2.34
CA LEU A 51 -1.08 6.44 -1.12
C LEU A 51 -0.53 7.84 -1.37
N LYS A 52 0.42 7.97 -2.31
CA LYS A 52 1.06 9.23 -2.67
C LYS A 52 0.03 10.27 -3.13
N HIS A 53 -0.97 9.86 -3.90
CA HIS A 53 -1.97 10.76 -4.46
C HIS A 53 -3.29 10.81 -3.69
N SER A 54 -3.50 9.96 -2.67
CA SER A 54 -4.78 9.89 -1.95
C SER A 54 -5.01 10.96 -0.87
N GLY A 55 -3.97 11.72 -0.51
CA GLY A 55 -4.00 12.69 0.61
C GLY A 55 -4.18 14.15 0.18
N LYS A 56 -4.28 15.05 1.16
CA LYS A 56 -4.44 16.51 0.96
C LYS A 56 -3.30 17.17 0.18
N LYS A 57 -2.15 16.52 0.06
CA LYS A 57 -0.98 17.01 -0.69
C LYS A 57 -0.92 16.50 -2.13
N SER A 58 -2.00 15.89 -2.62
CA SER A 58 -2.05 15.23 -3.94
C SER A 58 -1.57 16.12 -5.10
N ALA A 59 -1.97 17.40 -5.13
CA ALA A 59 -1.53 18.35 -6.16
C ALA A 59 -0.02 18.60 -6.14
N ALA A 60 0.57 18.81 -4.96
CA ALA A 60 2.01 19.00 -4.84
C ALA A 60 2.78 17.72 -5.25
N GLU A 61 2.25 16.55 -4.92
CA GLU A 61 2.82 15.27 -5.33
C GLU A 61 2.73 15.04 -6.84
N LEU A 62 1.64 15.48 -7.47
CA LEU A 62 1.48 15.51 -8.93
C LEU A 62 2.54 16.39 -9.58
N GLU A 63 2.65 17.65 -9.14
CA GLU A 63 3.62 18.62 -9.67
C GLU A 63 5.05 18.08 -9.55
N ASN A 64 5.41 17.56 -8.38
CA ASN A 64 6.74 16.97 -8.16
C ASN A 64 7.01 15.77 -9.07
N SER A 65 6.02 14.90 -9.28
CA SER A 65 6.16 13.72 -10.16
C SER A 65 6.39 14.15 -11.60
N ILE A 66 5.63 15.12 -12.09
CA ILE A 66 5.76 15.63 -13.46
C ILE A 66 7.09 16.35 -13.65
N ILE A 67 7.50 17.19 -12.70
CA ILE A 67 8.81 17.86 -12.73
C ILE A 67 9.94 16.83 -12.84
N GLN A 68 9.87 15.73 -12.10
CA GLN A 68 10.88 14.68 -12.15
C GLN A 68 10.92 14.01 -13.53
N VAL A 69 9.77 13.63 -14.09
CA VAL A 69 9.68 13.02 -15.43
C VAL A 69 10.21 13.97 -16.50
N LEU A 70 9.82 15.25 -16.45
CA LEU A 70 10.28 16.26 -17.40
C LEU A 70 11.78 16.52 -17.28
N LYS A 71 12.34 16.62 -16.06
CA LYS A 71 13.79 16.79 -15.84
C LYS A 71 14.60 15.62 -16.41
N ASP A 72 14.16 14.40 -16.16
CA ASP A 72 14.82 13.20 -16.68
C ASP A 72 14.84 13.19 -18.22
N LYS A 73 13.74 13.59 -18.87
CA LYS A 73 13.61 13.57 -20.33
C LYS A 73 14.26 14.76 -21.03
N CYS A 74 14.13 15.98 -20.49
CA CYS A 74 14.78 17.16 -21.06
C CYS A 74 16.31 17.05 -21.05
N ARG A 75 16.89 16.32 -20.08
CA ARG A 75 18.33 16.01 -20.08
C ARG A 75 18.74 15.04 -21.18
N LYS A 76 17.87 14.10 -21.56
CA LYS A 76 18.16 13.06 -22.55
C LYS A 76 17.95 13.56 -23.99
N ILE A 77 16.98 14.46 -24.22
CA ILE A 77 16.56 14.86 -25.57
C ILE A 77 16.58 16.41 -25.71
N PRO A 78 17.52 16.98 -26.47
CA PRO A 78 17.50 18.41 -26.82
C PRO A 78 16.26 18.78 -27.65
N GLY A 79 15.64 19.93 -27.37
CA GLY A 79 14.42 20.39 -28.06
C GLY A 79 13.16 19.56 -27.75
N TYR A 80 13.16 18.82 -26.63
CA TYR A 80 12.02 18.01 -26.20
C TYR A 80 10.81 18.85 -25.82
N VAL A 81 11.02 19.96 -25.09
CA VAL A 81 9.95 20.87 -24.61
C VAL A 81 9.13 21.45 -25.77
N GLU A 82 9.80 21.83 -26.87
CA GLU A 82 9.15 22.41 -28.06
C GLU A 82 8.24 21.41 -28.78
N ARG A 83 8.65 20.12 -28.83
CA ARG A 83 7.85 19.01 -29.38
C ARG A 83 6.70 18.57 -28.47
N LEU A 84 6.87 18.76 -27.16
CA LEU A 84 5.87 18.45 -26.14
C LEU A 84 4.74 19.49 -26.11
N GLY A 85 5.04 20.77 -26.40
CA GLY A 85 4.11 21.88 -26.26
C GLY A 85 2.75 21.67 -26.94
N THR A 86 2.71 21.11 -28.14
CA THR A 86 1.45 20.84 -28.86
C THR A 86 0.67 19.65 -28.28
N ALA A 87 1.36 18.61 -27.83
CA ALA A 87 0.71 17.42 -27.25
C ALA A 87 0.21 17.67 -25.81
N LEU A 88 0.87 18.57 -25.10
CA LEU A 88 0.53 18.95 -23.73
C LEU A 88 -0.51 20.07 -23.62
N ALA A 89 -0.93 20.69 -24.73
CA ALA A 89 -1.96 21.72 -24.74
C ALA A 89 -3.26 21.22 -24.09
N ALA A 90 -3.57 19.93 -24.21
CA ALA A 90 -4.70 19.29 -23.55
C ALA A 90 -4.56 19.17 -22.01
N PHE A 91 -3.42 19.54 -21.43
CA PHE A 91 -3.15 19.50 -19.98
C PHE A 91 -2.76 20.86 -19.43
N GLU A 92 -2.93 21.95 -20.21
CA GLU A 92 -2.54 23.30 -19.80
C GLU A 92 -3.13 23.68 -18.43
N THR A 93 -4.43 23.41 -18.26
CA THR A 93 -5.18 23.60 -17.01
C THR A 93 -6.11 22.41 -16.80
N VAL A 94 -5.86 21.59 -15.78
CA VAL A 94 -6.74 20.47 -15.43
C VAL A 94 -7.40 20.74 -14.07
N PRO A 95 -8.72 20.97 -14.02
CA PRO A 95 -9.43 21.14 -12.75
C PRO A 95 -9.44 19.81 -11.98
N ASN A 96 -9.56 19.87 -10.66
CA ASN A 96 -9.71 18.67 -9.81
C ASN A 96 -8.56 17.66 -9.90
N ALA A 97 -7.35 18.13 -10.15
CA ALA A 97 -6.16 17.31 -10.34
C ALA A 97 -5.56 16.83 -9.00
N VAL A 98 -6.41 16.21 -8.18
CA VAL A 98 -6.11 15.67 -6.85
C VAL A 98 -6.80 14.33 -6.65
N GLY A 99 -6.29 13.48 -5.76
CA GLY A 99 -6.77 12.09 -5.65
C GLY A 99 -6.52 11.32 -6.93
N LEU A 100 -7.53 10.61 -7.43
CA LEU A 100 -7.47 9.92 -8.73
C LEU A 100 -7.35 10.87 -9.93
N GLY A 101 -7.79 12.13 -9.81
CA GLY A 101 -7.57 13.14 -10.85
C GLY A 101 -6.08 13.36 -11.11
N ALA A 102 -5.29 13.46 -10.04
CA ALA A 102 -3.83 13.55 -10.15
C ALA A 102 -3.23 12.29 -10.81
N VAL A 103 -3.67 11.10 -10.40
CA VAL A 103 -3.19 9.84 -10.99
C VAL A 103 -3.50 9.77 -12.49
N ALA A 104 -4.71 10.16 -12.90
CA ALA A 104 -5.10 10.18 -14.31
C ALA A 104 -4.27 11.19 -15.12
N VAL A 105 -3.97 12.36 -14.55
CA VAL A 105 -3.07 13.35 -15.18
C VAL A 105 -1.65 12.78 -15.32
N CYS A 106 -1.08 12.18 -14.27
CA CYS A 106 0.22 11.50 -14.33
C CYS A 106 0.26 10.48 -15.48
N ILE A 107 -0.73 9.57 -15.53
CA ILE A 107 -0.79 8.51 -16.55
C ILE A 107 -0.94 9.12 -17.95
N GLY A 108 -1.84 10.09 -18.12
CA GLY A 108 -2.05 10.74 -19.41
C GLY A 108 -0.78 11.43 -19.93
N LEU A 109 -0.08 12.14 -19.05
CA LEU A 109 1.19 12.80 -19.39
C LEU A 109 2.30 11.78 -19.70
N GLU A 110 2.45 10.73 -18.89
CA GLU A 110 3.46 9.70 -19.13
C GLU A 110 3.22 8.94 -20.44
N LEU A 111 1.96 8.70 -20.83
CA LEU A 111 1.63 8.10 -22.12
C LEU A 111 2.03 9.00 -23.30
N ILE A 112 1.76 10.30 -23.22
CA ILE A 112 2.15 11.27 -24.25
C ILE A 112 3.67 11.40 -24.34
N ILE A 113 4.34 11.47 -23.19
CA ILE A 113 5.80 11.56 -23.06
C ILE A 113 6.47 10.28 -23.56
N GLY A 114 5.88 9.11 -23.30
CA GLY A 114 6.44 7.81 -23.67
C GLY A 114 6.16 7.34 -25.08
N ASP A 115 5.18 7.92 -25.79
CA ASP A 115 4.98 7.62 -27.20
C ASP A 115 6.05 8.25 -28.11
N GLN A 116 6.82 9.21 -27.60
CA GLN A 116 7.92 9.88 -28.31
C GLN A 116 9.30 9.26 -28.06
N ASP A 117 9.36 8.19 -27.28
CA ASP A 117 10.59 7.59 -26.77
C ASP A 117 10.84 6.26 -27.49
N GLU A 118 11.87 6.19 -28.36
CA GLU A 118 12.17 4.97 -29.13
C GLU A 118 12.60 3.78 -28.23
N ASP A 119 13.05 4.05 -27.00
CA ASP A 119 13.54 3.05 -26.04
C ASP A 119 12.45 2.48 -25.11
N GLY A 120 11.19 2.96 -25.17
CA GLY A 120 10.05 2.40 -24.42
C GLY A 120 10.11 2.49 -22.88
N GLU A 121 11.14 3.13 -22.31
CA GLU A 121 11.48 3.12 -20.88
C GLU A 121 10.41 3.80 -20.00
N SER A 122 9.69 4.81 -20.50
CA SER A 122 8.63 5.51 -19.75
C SER A 122 7.28 4.78 -19.80
N LYS A 123 6.96 4.09 -20.90
CA LYS A 123 5.77 3.21 -20.97
C LYS A 123 5.87 2.08 -19.93
N ASP A 124 7.08 1.60 -19.65
CA ASP A 124 7.32 0.56 -18.65
C ASP A 124 7.06 1.07 -17.23
N ARG A 125 7.43 2.32 -16.89
CA ARG A 125 7.19 2.90 -15.55
C ARG A 125 5.69 3.06 -15.21
N THR A 126 4.87 3.52 -16.15
CA THR A 126 3.41 3.66 -15.95
C THR A 126 2.74 2.30 -15.87
N MET A 127 3.08 1.39 -16.79
CA MET A 127 2.59 0.01 -16.75
C MET A 127 3.04 -0.68 -15.47
N ASP A 128 4.21 -0.38 -14.94
CA ASP A 128 4.69 -0.89 -13.66
C ASP A 128 3.92 -0.30 -12.48
N MET A 129 3.56 0.98 -12.49
CA MET A 129 2.65 1.55 -11.48
C MET A 129 1.29 0.84 -11.53
N MET A 130 0.69 0.70 -12.71
CA MET A 130 -0.59 -0.01 -12.88
C MET A 130 -0.46 -1.49 -12.48
N ARG A 131 0.65 -2.15 -12.83
CA ARG A 131 0.95 -3.55 -12.44
C ARG A 131 1.18 -3.69 -10.94
N ARG A 132 1.75 -2.69 -10.26
CA ARG A 132 1.99 -2.74 -8.81
C ARG A 132 0.71 -2.42 -8.01
N VAL A 133 -0.01 -1.36 -8.38
CA VAL A 133 -1.26 -0.93 -7.74
C VAL A 133 -2.38 -1.94 -8.00
N PHE A 134 -2.46 -2.49 -9.21
CA PHE A 134 -3.54 -3.40 -9.63
C PHE A 134 -3.12 -4.86 -9.71
N ALA A 135 -1.87 -5.15 -9.32
CA ALA A 135 -1.20 -6.44 -9.36
C ALA A 135 -1.07 -7.09 -10.75
N GLU A 136 -0.06 -7.94 -10.95
CA GLU A 136 0.31 -8.50 -12.27
C GLU A 136 -0.72 -9.45 -12.89
N GLU A 137 -1.80 -9.79 -12.19
CA GLU A 137 -2.78 -10.76 -12.68
C GLU A 137 -3.59 -10.20 -13.87
N LYS A 138 -3.34 -10.74 -15.07
CA LYS A 138 -3.99 -10.36 -16.34
C LYS A 138 -5.49 -10.68 -16.42
N ALA A 139 -6.13 -11.14 -15.33
CA ALA A 139 -7.51 -11.62 -15.33
C ALA A 139 -8.36 -11.18 -14.11
N SER A 140 -7.87 -10.23 -13.29
CA SER A 140 -8.68 -9.74 -12.17
C SER A 140 -9.70 -8.71 -12.66
N GLY A 141 -11.00 -9.00 -12.53
CA GLY A 141 -12.06 -8.07 -12.91
C GLY A 141 -12.01 -6.72 -12.16
N ALA A 142 -11.44 -6.69 -10.96
CA ALA A 142 -11.22 -5.45 -10.22
C ALA A 142 -10.12 -4.59 -10.90
N ARG A 143 -9.01 -5.21 -11.31
CA ARG A 143 -7.95 -4.54 -12.08
C ARG A 143 -8.48 -3.96 -13.38
N ASP A 144 -9.24 -4.74 -14.14
CA ASP A 144 -9.79 -4.29 -15.43
C ASP A 144 -10.70 -3.08 -15.25
N SER A 145 -11.51 -3.08 -14.18
CA SER A 145 -12.40 -1.96 -13.86
C SER A 145 -11.62 -0.70 -13.46
N MET A 146 -10.54 -0.84 -12.69
CA MET A 146 -9.68 0.28 -12.28
C MET A 146 -8.86 0.86 -13.45
N ASP A 147 -8.31 0.00 -14.31
CA ASP A 147 -7.58 0.41 -15.52
C ASP A 147 -8.50 1.15 -16.50
N GLU A 148 -9.69 0.59 -16.76
CA GLU A 148 -10.69 1.24 -17.58
C GLU A 148 -11.12 2.59 -16.99
N TYR A 149 -11.28 2.69 -15.67
CA TYR A 149 -11.58 3.96 -15.01
C TYR A 149 -10.53 5.03 -15.25
N LEU A 150 -9.25 4.71 -15.04
CA LEU A 150 -8.17 5.68 -15.23
C LEU A 150 -8.06 6.13 -16.69
N LYS A 151 -8.27 5.22 -17.65
CA LYS A 151 -8.34 5.55 -19.07
C LYS A 151 -9.48 6.51 -19.38
N ARG A 152 -10.70 6.20 -18.92
CA ARG A 152 -11.89 7.05 -19.14
C ARG A 152 -11.75 8.40 -18.47
N LEU A 153 -11.21 8.44 -17.25
CA LEU A 153 -10.96 9.69 -16.54
C LEU A 153 -9.96 10.57 -17.30
N GLY A 154 -8.86 9.97 -17.81
CA GLY A 154 -7.90 10.65 -18.68
C GLY A 154 -8.53 11.22 -19.95
N MET A 155 -9.44 10.47 -20.59
CA MET A 155 -10.15 10.94 -21.80
C MET A 155 -11.10 12.11 -21.53
N TYR A 156 -11.67 12.19 -20.32
CA TYR A 156 -12.72 13.14 -19.96
C TYR A 156 -12.30 14.16 -18.89
N LEU A 157 -11.00 14.44 -18.74
CA LEU A 157 -10.46 15.38 -17.75
C LEU A 157 -11.13 16.77 -17.80
N HIS A 158 -11.50 17.23 -18.99
CA HIS A 158 -12.17 18.54 -19.21
C HIS A 158 -13.69 18.45 -19.34
N GLN A 159 -14.27 17.27 -19.09
CA GLN A 159 -15.71 17.01 -19.26
C GLN A 159 -16.29 16.40 -17.97
N PRO A 160 -16.43 17.20 -16.89
CA PRO A 160 -16.85 16.70 -15.56
C PRO A 160 -18.12 15.84 -15.59
N THR A 161 -19.11 16.22 -16.40
CA THR A 161 -20.35 15.46 -16.55
C THR A 161 -20.12 14.06 -17.14
N ARG A 162 -19.29 13.94 -18.18
CA ARG A 162 -18.95 12.63 -18.78
C ARG A 162 -18.06 11.80 -17.85
N ALA A 163 -17.11 12.44 -17.17
CA ALA A 163 -16.29 11.77 -16.15
C ALA A 163 -17.17 11.19 -15.02
N LEU A 164 -18.21 11.91 -14.59
CA LEU A 164 -19.18 11.43 -13.61
C LEU A 164 -20.03 10.26 -14.11
N GLU A 165 -20.50 10.29 -15.36
CA GLU A 165 -21.26 9.19 -15.97
C GLU A 165 -20.43 7.90 -16.02
N GLU A 166 -19.18 7.97 -16.50
CA GLU A 166 -18.27 6.83 -16.52
C GLU A 166 -17.92 6.36 -15.11
N THR A 167 -17.72 7.29 -14.17
CA THR A 167 -17.47 6.95 -12.76
C THR A 167 -18.62 6.13 -12.19
N GLY A 168 -19.87 6.55 -12.40
CA GLY A 168 -21.04 5.82 -11.89
C GLY A 168 -21.22 4.42 -12.50
N ARG A 169 -20.82 4.22 -13.77
CA ARG A 169 -20.86 2.90 -14.42
C ARG A 169 -19.78 1.97 -13.86
N LEU A 170 -18.55 2.46 -13.75
CA LEU A 170 -17.38 1.68 -13.34
C LEU A 170 -17.34 1.43 -11.82
N GLU A 171 -17.94 2.32 -11.03
CA GLU A 171 -18.12 2.16 -9.59
C GLU A 171 -18.85 0.86 -9.25
N LYS A 172 -20.03 0.64 -9.86
CA LYS A 172 -20.81 -0.58 -9.65
C LYS A 172 -20.02 -1.83 -10.01
N GLN A 173 -19.32 -1.79 -11.14
CA GLN A 173 -18.49 -2.91 -11.59
C GLN A 173 -17.38 -3.21 -10.58
N LEU A 174 -16.64 -2.20 -10.14
CA LEU A 174 -15.58 -2.39 -9.15
C LEU A 174 -16.12 -2.91 -7.81
N SER A 175 -17.22 -2.33 -7.32
CA SER A 175 -17.87 -2.75 -6.07
C SER A 175 -18.30 -4.22 -6.10
N GLU A 176 -18.89 -4.68 -7.22
CA GLU A 176 -19.25 -6.08 -7.42
C GLU A 176 -18.01 -7.00 -7.42
N GLN A 177 -16.93 -6.60 -8.11
CA GLN A 177 -15.70 -7.39 -8.17
C GLN A 177 -15.01 -7.50 -6.81
N LEU A 178 -14.98 -6.41 -6.04
CA LEU A 178 -14.43 -6.42 -4.67
C LEU A 178 -15.26 -7.29 -3.73
N THR A 179 -16.58 -7.29 -3.89
CA THR A 179 -17.47 -8.16 -3.11
C THR A 179 -17.21 -9.63 -3.45
N ARG A 180 -17.08 -9.99 -4.73
CA ARG A 180 -16.75 -11.36 -5.15
C ARG A 180 -15.38 -11.79 -4.62
N LEU A 181 -14.37 -10.93 -4.74
CA LEU A 181 -13.03 -11.19 -4.26
C LEU A 181 -13.02 -11.41 -2.73
N LYS A 182 -13.72 -10.56 -1.96
CA LYS A 182 -13.90 -10.77 -0.53
C LYS A 182 -14.53 -12.14 -0.22
N ASN A 183 -15.64 -12.45 -0.86
CA ASN A 183 -16.37 -13.69 -0.61
C ASN A 183 -15.51 -14.92 -0.94
N SER A 184 -14.71 -14.86 -2.00
CA SER A 184 -13.78 -15.94 -2.35
C SER A 184 -12.74 -16.20 -1.25
N MET A 185 -12.24 -15.14 -0.62
CA MET A 185 -11.28 -15.23 0.48
C MET A 185 -11.91 -15.73 1.80
N LEU A 186 -13.16 -15.34 2.07
CA LEU A 186 -13.85 -15.70 3.32
C LEU A 186 -14.56 -17.06 3.26
N HIS A 187 -14.99 -17.52 2.08
CA HIS A 187 -15.91 -18.64 1.94
C HIS A 187 -15.46 -19.74 0.99
N ASP A 188 -14.55 -19.43 0.04
CA ASP A 188 -14.14 -20.39 -1.00
C ASP A 188 -12.68 -20.88 -0.82
N ASP A 189 -12.10 -20.70 0.38
CA ASP A 189 -10.71 -21.04 0.73
C ASP A 189 -9.65 -20.42 -0.21
N GLN A 190 -9.96 -19.28 -0.84
CA GLN A 190 -9.06 -18.56 -1.75
C GLN A 190 -8.26 -17.43 -1.06
N MET A 191 -8.05 -17.56 0.26
CA MET A 191 -7.23 -16.62 1.01
C MET A 191 -5.76 -16.74 0.57
N SER A 192 -5.13 -15.61 0.30
CA SER A 192 -3.70 -15.49 0.00
C SER A 192 -3.23 -14.06 0.28
N SER A 193 -1.93 -13.86 0.44
CA SER A 193 -1.34 -12.52 0.55
C SER A 193 -1.67 -11.68 -0.68
N ARG A 194 -1.69 -12.31 -1.86
CA ARG A 194 -2.02 -11.66 -3.13
C ARG A 194 -3.48 -11.19 -3.18
N SER A 195 -4.44 -12.08 -2.91
CA SER A 195 -5.87 -11.74 -2.94
C SER A 195 -6.22 -10.66 -1.92
N LEU A 196 -5.60 -10.70 -0.72
CA LEU A 196 -5.74 -9.64 0.27
C LEU A 196 -5.20 -8.31 -0.27
N LYS A 197 -4.00 -8.29 -0.87
CA LYS A 197 -3.43 -7.09 -1.50
C LYS A 197 -4.33 -6.51 -2.60
N HIS A 198 -4.92 -7.36 -3.43
CA HIS A 198 -5.83 -6.93 -4.50
C HIS A 198 -7.07 -6.26 -3.91
N TRP A 199 -7.62 -6.85 -2.85
CA TRP A 199 -8.78 -6.30 -2.18
C TRP A 199 -8.46 -4.99 -1.47
N THR A 200 -7.32 -4.88 -0.76
CA THR A 200 -6.95 -3.65 -0.04
C THR A 200 -6.69 -2.48 -1.00
N ASN A 201 -5.96 -2.71 -2.10
CA ASN A 201 -5.76 -1.70 -3.13
C ASN A 201 -7.06 -1.31 -3.81
N GLY A 202 -7.89 -2.28 -4.18
CA GLY A 202 -9.16 -2.02 -4.85
C GLY A 202 -10.16 -1.28 -3.96
N ALA A 203 -10.23 -1.59 -2.67
CA ALA A 203 -11.04 -0.87 -1.70
C ALA A 203 -10.56 0.58 -1.52
N ALA A 204 -9.24 0.79 -1.40
CA ALA A 204 -8.66 2.12 -1.32
C ALA A 204 -8.94 2.95 -2.59
N PHE A 205 -8.79 2.33 -3.77
CA PHE A 205 -9.09 2.96 -5.05
C PHE A 205 -10.57 3.32 -5.18
N HIS A 206 -11.47 2.40 -4.80
CA HIS A 206 -12.90 2.64 -4.86
C HIS A 206 -13.30 3.84 -3.99
N LEU A 207 -12.77 3.96 -2.77
CA LEU A 207 -13.02 5.12 -1.92
C LEU A 207 -12.51 6.42 -2.58
N GLN A 208 -11.32 6.39 -3.20
CA GLN A 208 -10.79 7.56 -3.91
C GLN A 208 -11.64 7.93 -5.14
N MET A 209 -12.23 6.94 -5.83
CA MET A 209 -13.16 7.16 -6.92
C MET A 209 -14.46 7.82 -6.44
N LEU A 210 -15.01 7.38 -5.32
CA LEU A 210 -16.20 8.01 -4.72
C LEU A 210 -15.91 9.44 -4.26
N ILE A 211 -14.76 9.68 -3.63
CA ILE A 211 -14.33 11.03 -3.23
C ILE A 211 -14.17 11.94 -4.46
N HIS A 212 -13.56 11.43 -5.53
CA HIS A 212 -13.43 12.17 -6.78
C HIS A 212 -14.80 12.51 -7.39
N ALA A 213 -15.74 11.55 -7.41
CA ALA A 213 -17.09 11.78 -7.89
C ALA A 213 -17.85 12.82 -7.04
N ALA A 214 -17.75 12.75 -5.72
CA ALA A 214 -18.34 13.73 -4.82
C ALA A 214 -17.79 15.13 -5.09
N ARG A 215 -16.47 15.25 -5.25
CA ARG A 215 -15.81 16.52 -5.57
C ARG A 215 -16.33 17.13 -6.87
N LEU A 216 -16.42 16.34 -7.94
CA LEU A 216 -16.95 16.82 -9.23
C LEU A 216 -18.41 17.30 -9.10
N LYS A 217 -19.23 16.63 -8.27
CA LYS A 217 -20.63 17.02 -8.03
C LYS A 217 -20.75 18.30 -7.22
N THR A 218 -20.03 18.38 -6.10
CA THR A 218 -20.05 19.55 -5.19
C THR A 218 -19.64 20.85 -5.90
N GLN A 219 -18.77 20.78 -6.90
CA GLN A 219 -18.37 21.95 -7.68
C GLN A 219 -19.37 22.35 -8.78
N SER A 220 -20.25 21.44 -9.17
CA SER A 220 -21.26 21.67 -10.20
C SER A 220 -22.58 22.20 -9.66
N SER A 221 -22.82 22.08 -8.35
CA SER A 221 -24.07 22.48 -7.70
C SER A 221 -24.00 23.86 -7.05
N THR A 222 -25.13 24.55 -6.99
CA THR A 222 -25.29 25.80 -6.23
C THR A 222 -25.58 25.55 -4.75
N GLU A 223 -26.08 24.37 -4.37
CA GLU A 223 -26.50 23.99 -3.02
C GLU A 223 -25.39 23.21 -2.29
N HIS A 224 -24.25 23.87 -2.09
CA HIS A 224 -22.98 23.23 -1.74
C HIS A 224 -22.98 22.43 -0.43
N GLN A 225 -23.75 22.85 0.58
CA GLN A 225 -23.61 22.30 1.94
C GLN A 225 -24.50 21.07 2.19
N GLU A 226 -25.74 21.06 1.71
CA GLU A 226 -26.63 19.90 1.87
C GLU A 226 -26.16 18.71 1.03
N GLU A 227 -25.74 18.95 -0.22
CA GLU A 227 -25.19 17.90 -1.08
C GLU A 227 -23.87 17.32 -0.56
N LEU A 228 -23.00 18.17 0.01
CA LEU A 228 -21.76 17.71 0.63
C LEU A 228 -22.02 16.72 1.76
N GLN A 229 -22.99 17.01 2.65
CA GLN A 229 -23.32 16.12 3.76
C GLN A 229 -23.90 14.78 3.27
N VAL A 230 -24.71 14.80 2.21
CA VAL A 230 -25.21 13.56 1.56
C VAL A 230 -24.05 12.73 1.01
N HIS A 231 -23.08 13.36 0.34
CA HIS A 231 -21.91 12.66 -0.19
C HIS A 231 -20.99 12.12 0.90
N VAL A 232 -20.73 12.91 1.95
CA VAL A 232 -19.96 12.48 3.12
C VAL A 232 -20.62 11.25 3.75
N ALA A 233 -21.90 11.32 4.09
CA ALA A 233 -22.63 10.20 4.70
C ALA A 233 -22.63 8.93 3.82
N SER A 234 -22.80 9.11 2.50
CA SER A 234 -22.75 7.98 1.55
C SER A 234 -21.37 7.32 1.53
N ILE A 235 -20.29 8.09 1.47
CA ILE A 235 -18.92 7.55 1.42
C ILE A 235 -18.52 6.95 2.77
N GLU A 236 -18.91 7.57 3.88
CA GLU A 236 -18.69 7.02 5.22
C GLU A 236 -19.33 5.64 5.39
N SER A 237 -20.51 5.40 4.80
CA SER A 237 -21.15 4.09 4.85
C SER A 237 -20.31 3.00 4.17
N VAL A 238 -19.75 3.30 3.00
CA VAL A 238 -18.85 2.39 2.26
C VAL A 238 -17.54 2.20 3.02
N LEU A 239 -16.99 3.27 3.59
CA LEU A 239 -15.77 3.23 4.38
C LEU A 239 -15.94 2.34 5.62
N ASN A 240 -17.05 2.49 6.36
CA ASN A 240 -17.36 1.64 7.51
C ASN A 240 -17.49 0.16 7.10
N LEU A 241 -18.12 -0.11 5.95
CA LEU A 241 -18.21 -1.45 5.39
C LEU A 241 -16.82 -2.03 5.09
N TYR A 242 -15.92 -1.25 4.47
CA TYR A 242 -14.55 -1.69 4.20
C TYR A 242 -13.69 -1.84 5.45
N GLN A 243 -13.89 -1.03 6.48
CA GLN A 243 -13.24 -1.26 7.77
C GLN A 243 -13.68 -2.57 8.40
N PHE A 244 -14.98 -2.87 8.37
CA PHE A 244 -15.53 -4.13 8.86
C PHE A 244 -15.00 -5.33 8.06
N ASP A 245 -15.10 -5.26 6.73
CA ASP A 245 -14.63 -6.32 5.83
C ASP A 245 -13.11 -6.56 6.00
N LEU A 246 -12.32 -5.51 6.19
CA LEU A 246 -10.89 -5.63 6.44
C LEU A 246 -10.59 -6.41 7.73
N GLU A 247 -11.32 -6.16 8.82
CA GLU A 247 -11.11 -6.90 10.07
C GLU A 247 -11.41 -8.39 9.92
N GLU A 248 -12.50 -8.75 9.23
CA GLU A 248 -12.83 -10.14 8.93
C GLU A 248 -11.77 -10.79 8.02
N LEU A 249 -11.32 -10.08 6.99
CA LEU A 249 -10.26 -10.56 6.10
C LEU A 249 -8.93 -10.73 6.82
N LEU A 250 -8.54 -9.81 7.72
CA LEU A 250 -7.31 -9.92 8.50
C LEU A 250 -7.36 -11.09 9.47
N LYS A 251 -8.52 -11.37 10.07
CA LYS A 251 -8.73 -12.55 10.92
C LYS A 251 -8.56 -13.84 10.11
N GLN A 252 -9.17 -13.92 8.93
CA GLN A 252 -9.02 -15.09 8.06
C GLN A 252 -7.60 -15.23 7.52
N TYR A 253 -6.95 -14.11 7.19
CA TYR A 253 -5.56 -14.08 6.73
C TYR A 253 -4.58 -14.52 7.82
N LYS A 254 -4.86 -14.18 9.09
CA LYS A 254 -4.09 -14.69 10.23
C LYS A 254 -4.14 -16.20 10.31
N THR A 255 -5.34 -16.78 10.26
CA THR A 255 -5.53 -18.25 10.22
C THR A 255 -4.77 -18.88 9.05
N TYR A 256 -4.83 -18.26 7.87
CA TYR A 256 -4.10 -18.69 6.70
C TYR A 256 -2.56 -18.61 6.89
N LYS A 257 -2.06 -17.56 7.54
CA LYS A 257 -0.62 -17.44 7.84
C LYS A 257 -0.14 -18.42 8.89
N THR A 258 -0.97 -18.81 9.85
CA THR A 258 -0.66 -19.90 10.79
C THR A 258 -0.42 -21.24 10.08
N SER A 259 -1.09 -21.51 8.95
CA SER A 259 -0.91 -22.78 8.21
C SER A 259 0.26 -22.76 7.21
N THR A 260 0.67 -21.57 6.77
CA THR A 260 1.70 -21.37 5.74
C THR A 260 3.07 -21.00 6.31
N ILE A 261 3.11 -20.29 7.44
CA ILE A 261 4.35 -19.93 8.13
C ILE A 261 4.77 -21.04 9.08
N SER A 262 6.03 -21.47 8.99
CA SER A 262 6.63 -22.38 9.96
C SER A 262 7.98 -21.88 10.44
N LEU A 263 8.32 -22.26 11.68
CA LEU A 263 9.63 -22.06 12.26
C LEU A 263 10.39 -23.38 12.20
N SER A 264 11.65 -23.32 11.81
CA SER A 264 12.50 -24.51 11.75
C SER A 264 13.90 -24.20 12.27
N HIS A 265 14.55 -25.23 12.80
CA HIS A 265 15.98 -25.22 13.05
C HIS A 265 16.70 -25.72 11.79
N PRO A 266 17.76 -25.02 11.32
CA PRO A 266 18.73 -25.67 10.46
C PRO A 266 19.33 -26.87 11.24
N ASP A 267 19.66 -27.95 10.53
CA ASP A 267 20.02 -29.24 11.13
C ASP A 267 20.88 -29.12 12.40
N PRO A 268 20.63 -29.92 13.46
CA PRO A 268 21.07 -29.69 14.84
C PRO A 268 22.58 -29.77 15.12
N TRP A 269 23.45 -29.68 14.09
CA TRP A 269 24.89 -29.93 14.18
C TRP A 269 25.79 -28.78 13.70
N LEU A 270 25.26 -27.59 13.45
CA LEU A 270 26.10 -26.41 13.16
C LEU A 270 26.80 -25.91 14.44
N VAL A 271 27.82 -26.65 14.86
CA VAL A 271 28.79 -26.22 15.88
C VAL A 271 29.78 -25.28 15.19
N VAL A 272 29.60 -23.97 15.35
CA VAL A 272 30.60 -22.99 14.91
C VAL A 272 31.74 -22.98 15.93
N ALA A 273 32.79 -23.76 15.68
CA ALA A 273 34.01 -23.67 16.45
C ALA A 273 34.74 -22.36 16.07
N SER A 274 34.68 -21.34 16.92
CA SER A 274 35.52 -20.15 16.74
C SER A 274 36.97 -20.53 17.03
N ILE A 275 37.84 -20.42 16.02
CA ILE A 275 39.28 -20.73 16.12
C ILE A 275 40.00 -19.56 16.81
N SER A 276 39.79 -19.41 18.11
CA SER A 276 40.60 -18.54 18.97
C SER A 276 40.69 -19.19 20.36
N PRO A 277 41.90 -19.50 20.87
CA PRO A 277 42.06 -20.01 22.23
C PRO A 277 41.56 -19.00 23.27
N PRO A 278 40.84 -19.45 24.33
CA PRO A 278 40.41 -20.83 24.56
C PRO A 278 39.21 -21.20 23.68
N VAL A 279 39.31 -22.34 22.97
CA VAL A 279 38.24 -22.85 22.11
C VAL A 279 36.99 -23.09 22.96
N SER A 280 36.03 -22.19 22.84
CA SER A 280 34.74 -22.29 23.50
C SER A 280 33.77 -22.87 22.47
N LEU A 281 33.19 -24.04 22.76
CA LEU A 281 32.10 -24.60 21.95
C LEU A 281 30.85 -23.75 22.22
N ILE A 282 30.55 -22.81 21.32
CA ILE A 282 29.31 -22.04 21.37
C ILE A 282 28.30 -22.80 20.52
N LEU A 283 27.38 -23.52 21.18
CA LEU A 283 26.17 -24.01 20.52
C LEU A 283 25.32 -22.80 20.16
N GLN A 284 25.25 -22.47 18.87
CA GLN A 284 24.36 -21.42 18.39
C GLN A 284 23.01 -22.07 18.07
N HIS A 285 21.95 -21.69 18.79
CA HIS A 285 20.60 -22.01 18.34
C HIS A 285 20.19 -20.99 17.28
N LEU A 286 19.82 -21.50 16.13
CA LEU A 286 19.48 -20.72 14.95
C LEU A 286 18.05 -21.04 14.53
N TRP A 287 17.27 -20.04 14.20
CA TRP A 287 15.91 -20.18 13.71
C TRP A 287 15.77 -19.68 12.29
N ILE A 288 14.95 -20.35 11.50
CA ILE A 288 14.58 -19.96 10.14
C ILE A 288 13.07 -19.85 10.08
N VAL A 289 12.57 -18.71 9.60
CA VAL A 289 11.17 -18.51 9.26
C VAL A 289 10.96 -18.93 7.81
N LYS A 290 9.96 -19.78 7.55
CA LYS A 290 9.60 -20.25 6.22
C LYS A 290 8.16 -19.89 5.92
N ASP A 291 7.88 -19.42 4.72
CA ASP A 291 6.52 -19.22 4.21
C ASP A 291 6.29 -20.12 2.99
N LYS A 292 5.39 -21.09 3.14
CA LYS A 292 5.00 -22.02 2.08
C LYS A 292 4.24 -21.37 0.94
N GLU A 293 3.51 -20.29 1.19
CA GLU A 293 2.79 -19.56 0.14
C GLU A 293 3.77 -19.01 -0.90
N LEU A 294 4.87 -18.41 -0.41
CA LEU A 294 5.86 -17.74 -1.24
C LEU A 294 7.01 -18.65 -1.66
N ASN A 295 7.11 -19.83 -1.03
CA ASN A 295 8.27 -20.71 -1.14
C ASN A 295 9.58 -19.97 -0.82
N ARG A 296 9.58 -19.22 0.29
CA ARG A 296 10.71 -18.40 0.76
C ARG A 296 11.06 -18.71 2.20
N GLU A 297 12.32 -18.47 2.55
CA GLU A 297 12.83 -18.62 3.91
C GLU A 297 13.84 -17.53 4.25
N THR A 298 13.96 -17.23 5.54
CA THR A 298 14.95 -16.27 6.03
C THR A 298 16.33 -16.89 6.11
N GLY A 299 17.35 -16.05 6.25
CA GLY A 299 18.61 -16.48 6.85
C GLY A 299 18.43 -17.02 8.27
N SER A 300 19.48 -17.65 8.80
CA SER A 300 19.52 -18.14 10.17
C SER A 300 19.55 -16.99 11.18
N ILE A 301 18.66 -17.03 12.18
CA ILE A 301 18.50 -15.99 13.19
C ILE A 301 18.89 -16.54 14.56
N TYR A 302 19.85 -15.87 15.20
CA TYR A 302 20.44 -16.33 16.45
C TYR A 302 19.50 -16.20 17.66
N ASP A 303 19.42 -17.29 18.42
CA ASP A 303 18.75 -17.41 19.70
C ASP A 303 19.78 -17.70 20.82
N PRO A 304 20.08 -16.69 21.66
CA PRO A 304 21.05 -16.83 22.73
C PRO A 304 20.57 -17.67 23.92
N LEU A 305 19.26 -17.95 24.01
CA LEU A 305 18.65 -18.51 25.22
C LEU A 305 18.06 -19.92 25.00
N LEU A 306 18.31 -20.51 23.83
CA LEU A 306 17.87 -21.86 23.47
C LEU A 306 16.35 -22.03 23.69
N MET A 307 15.58 -21.00 23.35
CA MET A 307 14.16 -20.93 23.65
C MET A 307 13.38 -21.88 22.74
N THR A 308 12.51 -22.69 23.32
CA THR A 308 11.45 -23.32 22.56
C THR A 308 10.43 -22.26 22.16
N ILE A 309 10.32 -22.00 20.87
CA ILE A 309 9.31 -21.11 20.30
C ILE A 309 8.35 -21.88 19.39
N ASN A 310 7.16 -21.33 19.19
CA ASN A 310 6.09 -21.94 18.41
C ASN A 310 5.63 -20.96 17.31
N SER A 311 5.33 -21.51 16.13
CA SER A 311 4.95 -20.74 14.94
C SER A 311 3.68 -19.91 15.15
N ASP A 312 2.70 -20.44 15.85
CA ASP A 312 1.41 -19.79 16.07
C ASP A 312 1.59 -18.53 16.94
N TYR A 313 2.39 -18.63 18.01
CA TYR A 313 2.75 -17.45 18.81
C TYR A 313 3.59 -16.43 18.03
N PHE A 314 4.44 -16.89 17.10
CA PHE A 314 5.16 -15.99 16.21
C PHE A 314 4.20 -15.27 15.25
N VAL A 315 3.21 -15.96 14.69
CA VAL A 315 2.18 -15.35 13.83
C VAL A 315 1.30 -14.39 14.62
N ASP A 316 0.93 -14.72 15.86
CA ASP A 316 0.25 -13.79 16.77
C ASP A 316 1.06 -12.52 16.97
N TYR A 317 2.34 -12.67 17.34
CA TYR A 317 3.25 -11.55 17.53
C TYR A 317 3.42 -10.71 16.26
N MET A 318 3.54 -11.37 15.09
CA MET A 318 3.63 -10.72 13.79
C MET A 318 2.40 -9.84 13.56
N PHE A 319 1.18 -10.36 13.70
CA PHE A 319 -0.03 -9.56 13.47
C PHE A 319 -0.19 -8.39 14.44
N GLU A 320 0.31 -8.50 15.67
CA GLU A 320 0.28 -7.41 16.66
C GLU A 320 1.33 -6.33 16.42
N ASN A 321 2.48 -6.68 15.81
CA ASN A 321 3.64 -5.81 15.71
C ASN A 321 3.98 -5.37 14.28
N TRP A 322 3.37 -5.99 13.28
CA TRP A 322 3.63 -5.69 11.88
C TRP A 322 3.09 -4.30 11.50
N ALA A 323 4.03 -3.37 11.26
CA ALA A 323 3.73 -1.97 10.99
C ALA A 323 2.81 -1.79 9.78
N LEU A 324 2.92 -2.66 8.78
CA LEU A 324 2.11 -2.64 7.58
C LEU A 324 0.61 -2.79 7.88
N LEU A 325 0.23 -3.74 8.74
CA LEU A 325 -1.17 -3.94 9.11
C LEU A 325 -1.72 -2.76 9.91
N LYS A 326 -0.89 -2.16 10.78
CA LYS A 326 -1.24 -0.93 11.50
C LYS A 326 -1.49 0.22 10.54
N ASN A 327 -0.59 0.43 9.58
CA ASN A 327 -0.71 1.47 8.55
C ASN A 327 -1.96 1.27 7.68
N LEU A 328 -2.27 0.03 7.33
CA LEU A 328 -3.46 -0.32 6.55
C LEU A 328 -4.74 0.06 7.30
N LYS A 329 -4.86 -0.28 8.59
CA LYS A 329 -6.00 0.11 9.42
C LYS A 329 -6.08 1.63 9.58
N SER A 330 -4.94 2.27 9.86
CA SER A 330 -4.84 3.72 10.00
C SER A 330 -5.24 4.46 8.72
N TYR A 331 -4.97 3.91 7.52
CA TYR A 331 -5.37 4.54 6.27
C TYR A 331 -6.89 4.80 6.21
N PHE A 332 -7.72 3.79 6.48
CA PHE A 332 -9.17 3.96 6.42
C PHE A 332 -9.69 4.90 7.51
N SER A 333 -9.14 4.85 8.72
CA SER A 333 -9.49 5.79 9.80
C SER A 333 -9.11 7.22 9.44
N ASN A 334 -7.89 7.44 8.96
CA ASN A 334 -7.41 8.75 8.52
C ASN A 334 -8.25 9.29 7.36
N LEU A 335 -8.65 8.42 6.42
CA LEU A 335 -9.50 8.82 5.31
C LEU A 335 -10.86 9.30 5.81
N LYS A 336 -11.46 8.59 6.78
CA LYS A 336 -12.72 8.97 7.41
C LYS A 336 -12.64 10.32 8.09
N GLU A 337 -11.61 10.53 8.91
CA GLU A 337 -11.39 11.79 9.65
C GLU A 337 -11.17 12.99 8.73
N ASN A 338 -10.72 12.75 7.49
CA ASN A 338 -10.38 13.81 6.53
C ASN A 338 -11.33 13.88 5.34
N LEU A 339 -12.42 13.10 5.34
CA LEU A 339 -13.28 12.88 4.17
C LEU A 339 -13.85 14.20 3.60
N GLU A 340 -14.46 15.02 4.45
CA GLU A 340 -15.02 16.31 4.03
C GLU A 340 -13.96 17.21 3.39
N ALA A 341 -12.79 17.33 4.04
CA ALA A 341 -11.68 18.13 3.52
C ALA A 341 -11.14 17.60 2.19
N LEU A 342 -11.15 16.28 1.97
CA LEU A 342 -10.72 15.66 0.72
C LEU A 342 -11.73 15.89 -0.41
N ILE A 343 -13.03 15.91 -0.12
CA ILE A 343 -14.08 16.23 -1.10
C ILE A 343 -13.99 17.70 -1.49
N LEU A 344 -13.78 18.60 -0.52
CA LEU A 344 -13.67 20.04 -0.75
C LEU A 344 -12.35 20.48 -1.42
N GLN A 345 -11.35 19.60 -1.48
CA GLN A 345 -10.09 19.91 -2.15
C GLN A 345 -10.32 20.19 -3.64
N ASN A 346 -9.94 21.37 -4.12
CA ASN A 346 -10.11 21.80 -5.50
C ASN A 346 -8.84 22.45 -6.04
N ASP A 347 -7.72 21.73 -5.96
CA ASP A 347 -6.49 22.22 -6.56
C ASP A 347 -6.53 21.94 -8.07
N GLU A 348 -6.21 22.98 -8.83
CA GLU A 348 -6.04 22.93 -10.28
C GLU A 348 -4.58 22.61 -10.60
N PHE A 349 -4.38 21.64 -11.51
CA PHE A 349 -3.07 21.43 -12.09
C PHE A 349 -2.86 22.41 -13.25
N ASN A 350 -1.73 23.11 -13.22
CA ASN A 350 -1.34 24.01 -14.28
C ASN A 350 0.03 23.61 -14.81
N LEU A 351 0.09 23.24 -16.09
CA LEU A 351 1.30 22.76 -16.74
C LEU A 351 2.42 23.80 -16.74
N GLN A 352 2.11 25.10 -16.85
CA GLN A 352 3.12 26.16 -16.87
C GLN A 352 3.94 26.22 -15.57
N LYS A 353 3.37 25.76 -14.45
CA LYS A 353 4.09 25.69 -13.17
C LYS A 353 5.19 24.63 -13.13
N VAL A 354 5.08 23.60 -13.98
CA VAL A 354 5.97 22.43 -13.96
C VAL A 354 6.91 22.37 -15.16
N LEU A 355 6.66 23.17 -16.20
CA LEU A 355 7.60 23.32 -17.31
C LEU A 355 8.88 24.01 -16.82
N PRO A 356 10.07 23.50 -17.20
CA PRO A 356 11.31 24.21 -16.94
C PRO A 356 11.24 25.56 -17.65
N VAL A 357 11.39 26.65 -16.90
CA VAL A 357 11.51 28.00 -17.47
C VAL A 357 12.65 27.94 -18.47
N SER A 358 12.37 28.26 -19.72
CA SER A 358 13.41 28.38 -20.72
C SER A 358 14.29 29.55 -20.28
N ASP A 359 15.52 29.27 -19.84
CA ASP A 359 16.55 30.29 -19.61
C ASP A 359 16.97 30.86 -20.97
N GLU A 360 16.04 31.53 -21.67
CA GLU A 360 16.34 32.43 -22.77
C GLU A 360 16.31 33.86 -22.22
N GLN A 361 17.35 34.20 -21.47
CA GLN A 361 17.85 35.56 -21.28
C GLN A 361 19.23 35.50 -20.62
N GLY A 362 20.24 35.19 -21.42
CA GLY A 362 21.63 35.10 -21.00
C GLY A 362 22.61 35.30 -22.15
N ALA A 363 22.60 36.53 -22.67
CA ALA A 363 23.63 37.20 -23.52
C ALA A 363 23.92 36.63 -24.93
#